data_AF-A0A971QKC1-F1
#
_entry.id   AF-A0A971QKC1-F1
#
_cell.length_a   1.000
_cell.length_b   1.000
_cell.length_c   1.000
_cell.angle_alpha   90.00
_cell.angle_beta   90.00
_cell.angle_gamma   90.00
#
_symmetry.space_group_name_H-M   'P 1'
#
loop_
_entity.id
_entity.type
_entity.pdbx_description
1 polymer ?
#
loop_
_entity_poly.entity_id
_entity_poly.type
_entity_poly.pdbx_seq_one_letter_code
_entity_poly.pdbx_strand_id
1 'polypeptide(L)'
;PQKEIGWFPLQRSTGAPEWFPETLTAFHWHGDTFDIPDGAVRLASSTACVNQGFIYRDHVIALQFHMETTPQSMEALIENCAAELVETPFIQNIDQMRDGAANMPILHTELDKLLRTLLGSQFKS
;
A
#
# COMPACT_ATOMS: atom_id res chain seq x y z
N PRO A 1 12.59 0.57 -9.00
CA PRO A 1 11.95 0.05 -7.76
C PRO A 1 12.90 -0.96 -7.11
N GLN A 2 12.76 -1.18 -5.81
CA GLN A 2 13.33 -2.32 -5.11
C GLN A 2 12.20 -3.19 -4.57
N LYS A 3 12.50 -4.48 -4.34
CA LYS A 3 11.54 -5.43 -3.79
C LYS A 3 11.19 -5.02 -2.35
N GLU A 4 9.91 -4.90 -2.05
CA GLU A 4 9.38 -4.53 -0.73
C GLU A 4 8.55 -5.70 -0.18
N ILE A 5 8.99 -6.28 0.93
CA ILE A 5 8.27 -7.30 1.68
C ILE A 5 8.21 -6.91 3.16
N GLY A 6 7.01 -6.68 3.68
CA GLY A 6 6.77 -6.27 5.06
C GLY A 6 6.13 -4.89 5.20
N TRP A 7 6.28 -4.26 6.36
CA TRP A 7 5.63 -3.00 6.72
C TRP A 7 6.54 -1.80 6.43
N PHE A 8 6.15 -0.95 5.49
CA PHE A 8 6.93 0.24 5.12
C PHE A 8 6.06 1.51 5.05
N PRO A 9 6.63 2.66 5.43
CA PRO A 9 5.93 3.93 5.36
C PRO A 9 5.78 4.40 3.91
N LEU A 10 4.57 4.87 3.62
CA LEU A 10 4.20 5.60 2.42
C LEU A 10 4.13 7.08 2.74
N GLN A 11 4.59 7.90 1.80
CA GLN A 11 4.40 9.34 1.79
C GLN A 11 3.42 9.72 0.68
N ARG A 12 2.41 10.53 1.01
CA ARG A 12 1.48 11.09 0.01
C ARG A 12 2.23 11.96 -0.99
N SER A 13 1.93 11.76 -2.26
CA SER A 13 2.51 12.55 -3.35
C SER A 13 1.86 13.94 -3.44
N THR A 14 2.61 14.92 -3.92
CA THR A 14 2.07 16.24 -4.25
C THR A 14 0.96 16.12 -5.29
N GLY A 15 -0.17 16.78 -5.06
CA GLY A 15 -1.35 16.73 -5.93
C GLY A 15 -2.26 15.53 -5.69
N ALA A 16 -1.85 14.55 -4.89
CA ALA A 16 -2.75 13.48 -4.46
C ALA A 16 -3.90 14.05 -3.61
N PRO A 17 -5.12 13.49 -3.71
CA PRO A 17 -6.26 13.96 -2.95
C PRO A 17 -6.02 13.99 -1.44
N GLU A 18 -6.65 14.95 -0.75
CA GLU A 18 -6.49 15.13 0.71
C GLU A 18 -7.13 14.04 1.56
N TRP A 19 -8.05 13.26 0.99
CA TRP A 19 -8.61 12.10 1.69
C TRP A 19 -7.59 10.96 1.84
N PHE A 20 -6.54 10.92 1.01
CA PHE A 20 -5.44 9.98 1.20
C PHE A 20 -4.56 10.51 2.34
N PRO A 21 -4.17 9.68 3.33
CA PRO A 21 -3.40 10.13 4.48
C PRO A 21 -2.03 10.66 4.04
N GLU A 22 -1.50 11.67 4.74
CA GLU A 22 -0.17 12.23 4.46
C GLU A 22 0.94 11.18 4.59
N THR A 23 0.84 10.33 5.61
CA THR A 23 1.69 9.17 5.82
C THR A 23 0.86 7.95 6.17
N LEU A 24 1.26 6.78 5.68
CA LEU A 24 0.61 5.52 6.03
C LEU A 24 1.63 4.39 6.02
N THR A 25 1.75 3.65 7.12
CA THR A 25 2.48 2.37 7.09
C THR A 25 1.56 1.30 6.53
N ALA A 26 1.93 0.71 5.40
CA ALA A 26 1.18 -0.34 4.74
C ALA A 26 2.00 -1.62 4.63
N PHE A 27 1.32 -2.73 4.35
CA PHE A 27 1.97 -4.01 4.08
C PHE A 27 2.29 -4.14 2.60
N HIS A 28 3.51 -4.58 2.29
CA HIS A 28 4.03 -4.74 0.94
C HIS A 28 4.42 -6.20 0.71
N TRP A 29 4.15 -6.70 -0.49
CA TRP A 29 4.69 -7.96 -0.98
C TRP A 29 4.84 -7.90 -2.50
N HIS A 30 5.79 -7.10 -2.99
CA HIS A 30 5.99 -6.92 -4.42
C HIS A 30 7.47 -6.75 -4.81
N GLY A 31 7.82 -7.20 -6.02
CA GLY A 31 9.13 -6.97 -6.64
C GLY A 31 9.08 -6.03 -7.85
N ASP A 32 7.94 -6.05 -8.56
CA ASP A 32 7.71 -5.21 -9.72
C ASP A 32 7.04 -3.88 -9.35
N THR A 33 6.87 -3.01 -10.34
CA THR A 33 6.14 -1.75 -10.23
C THR A 33 5.42 -1.44 -11.54
N PHE A 34 4.71 -0.33 -11.58
CA PHE A 34 4.03 0.19 -12.77
C PHE A 34 4.42 1.65 -13.03
N ASP A 35 4.20 2.11 -14.26
CA ASP A 35 4.24 3.53 -14.60
C ASP A 35 2.90 4.20 -14.28
N ILE A 36 2.93 5.52 -14.10
CA ILE A 36 1.72 6.32 -13.90
C ILE A 36 1.09 6.61 -15.26
N PRO A 37 -0.16 6.19 -15.52
CA PRO A 37 -0.82 6.45 -16.80
C PRO A 37 -1.02 7.95 -17.06
N ASP A 38 -1.09 8.33 -18.34
CA ASP A 38 -1.39 9.71 -18.72
C ASP A 38 -2.73 10.20 -18.13
N GLY A 39 -2.68 11.35 -17.46
CA GLY A 39 -3.84 11.95 -16.78
C GLY A 39 -4.20 11.31 -15.44
N ALA A 40 -3.41 10.34 -14.96
CA ALA A 40 -3.52 9.84 -13.59
C ALA A 40 -2.65 10.68 -12.64
N VAL A 41 -3.08 10.72 -11.38
CA VAL A 41 -2.36 11.39 -10.29
C VAL A 41 -1.75 10.32 -9.40
N ARG A 42 -0.43 10.37 -9.20
CA ARG A 42 0.27 9.52 -8.23
C ARG A 42 -0.27 9.79 -6.83
N LEU A 43 -0.58 8.73 -6.08
CA LEU A 43 -1.11 8.82 -4.71
C LEU A 43 0.01 8.86 -3.68
N ALA A 44 0.99 7.97 -3.80
CA ALA A 44 2.02 7.79 -2.79
C ALA A 44 3.35 7.29 -3.37
N SER A 45 4.39 7.40 -2.56
CA SER A 45 5.73 6.85 -2.78
C SER A 45 6.31 6.30 -1.47
N SER A 46 7.17 5.30 -1.54
CA SER A 46 8.03 4.84 -0.44
C SER A 46 9.50 5.16 -0.75
N THR A 47 10.40 4.80 0.16
CA THR A 47 11.86 4.94 -0.08
C THR A 47 12.33 4.02 -1.21
N ALA A 48 11.76 2.81 -1.34
CA ALA A 48 12.18 1.80 -2.31
C ALA A 48 11.39 1.83 -3.63
N CYS A 49 10.19 2.41 -3.65
CA CYS A 49 9.36 2.48 -4.83
C CYS A 49 8.61 3.82 -4.93
N VAL A 50 8.84 4.54 -6.04
CA VAL A 50 8.23 5.86 -6.26
C VAL A 50 6.74 5.77 -6.63
N ASN A 51 6.30 4.69 -7.27
CA ASN A 51 4.93 4.50 -7.74
C ASN A 51 4.22 3.50 -6.83
N GLN A 52 3.65 3.99 -5.72
CA GLN A 52 2.92 3.13 -4.76
C GLN A 52 1.41 3.11 -5.00
N GLY A 53 0.90 4.03 -5.80
CA GLY A 53 -0.49 4.04 -6.22
C GLY A 53 -0.80 5.22 -7.11
N PHE A 54 -1.92 5.17 -7.81
CA PHE A 54 -2.46 6.29 -8.57
C PHE A 54 -3.98 6.32 -8.51
N ILE A 55 -4.54 7.51 -8.74
CA ILE A 55 -5.95 7.72 -9.02
C ILE A 55 -6.13 8.28 -10.43
N TYR A 56 -7.14 7.79 -11.14
CA TYR A 56 -7.50 8.25 -12.47
C TYR A 56 -8.96 8.67 -12.49
N ARG A 57 -9.19 9.94 -12.88
CA ARG A 57 -10.52 10.57 -13.00
C ARG A 57 -11.43 10.32 -11.78
N ASP A 58 -10.88 10.40 -10.57
CA ASP A 58 -11.60 10.21 -9.29
C ASP A 58 -12.33 8.87 -9.08
N HIS A 59 -12.21 7.92 -10.02
CA HIS A 59 -13.01 6.71 -10.03
C HIS A 59 -12.20 5.41 -10.08
N VAL A 60 -10.96 5.48 -10.55
CA VAL A 60 -10.08 4.31 -10.67
C VAL A 60 -8.89 4.51 -9.75
N ILE A 61 -8.68 3.59 -8.82
CA ILE A 61 -7.52 3.57 -7.93
C ILE A 61 -6.73 2.30 -8.20
N ALA A 62 -5.41 2.44 -8.31
CA ALA A 62 -4.47 1.33 -8.26
C ALA A 62 -3.54 1.52 -7.05
N LEU A 63 -3.29 0.44 -6.31
CA LEU A 63 -2.40 0.41 -5.15
C LEU A 63 -1.39 -0.71 -5.36
N GLN A 64 -0.12 -0.43 -5.05
CA GLN A 64 0.96 -1.42 -5.08
C GLN A 64 1.05 -2.22 -3.77
N PHE A 65 0.57 -1.61 -2.68
CA PHE A 65 0.57 -2.14 -1.32
C PHE A 65 -0.81 -2.71 -0.95
N HIS A 66 -0.82 -3.51 0.11
CA HIS A 66 -1.99 -4.25 0.58
C HIS A 66 -2.58 -3.58 1.81
N MET A 67 -3.69 -2.87 1.64
CA MET A 67 -4.44 -2.28 2.74
C MET A 67 -5.35 -3.30 3.43
N GLU A 68 -5.69 -4.37 2.72
CA GLU A 68 -6.60 -5.44 3.11
C GLU A 68 -5.94 -6.53 3.98
N THR A 69 -4.64 -6.42 4.26
CA THR A 69 -3.87 -7.44 4.97
C THR A 69 -4.48 -7.76 6.32
N THR A 70 -4.68 -9.04 6.59
CA THR A 70 -5.09 -9.59 7.88
C THR A 70 -3.95 -10.43 8.47
N PRO A 71 -4.00 -10.79 9.77
CA PRO A 71 -3.01 -11.71 10.32
C PRO A 71 -2.97 -13.04 9.55
N GLN A 72 -4.13 -13.55 9.14
CA GLN A 72 -4.23 -14.79 8.39
C GLN A 72 -3.64 -14.68 6.98
N SER A 73 -3.89 -13.59 6.25
CA SER A 73 -3.31 -13.43 4.91
C SER A 73 -1.80 -13.17 4.94
N MET A 74 -1.33 -12.44 5.95
CA MET A 74 0.11 -12.22 6.18
C MET A 74 0.84 -13.53 6.47
N GLU A 75 0.34 -14.34 7.42
CA GLU A 75 0.95 -15.64 7.72
C GLU A 75 0.91 -16.58 6.50
N ALA A 76 -0.19 -16.58 5.75
CA ALA A 76 -0.28 -17.37 4.52
C ALA A 76 0.78 -16.96 3.48
N LEU A 77 1.06 -15.67 3.32
CA LEU A 77 2.15 -15.20 2.44
C LEU A 77 3.52 -15.64 2.97
N ILE A 78 3.78 -15.52 4.27
CA ILE A 78 5.03 -15.97 4.90
C ILE A 78 5.25 -17.47 4.65
N GLU A 79 4.22 -18.29 4.84
CA GLU A 79 4.31 -19.75 4.67
C GLU A 79 4.51 -20.16 3.22
N ASN A 80 3.75 -19.57 2.29
CA ASN A 80 3.74 -20.01 0.88
C ASN A 80 4.83 -19.35 0.02
N CYS A 81 5.38 -18.22 0.47
CA CYS A 81 6.37 -17.43 -0.26
C CYS A 81 7.68 -17.23 0.52
N ALA A 82 8.00 -18.10 1.48
CA ALA A 82 9.21 -18.01 2.31
C ALA A 82 10.52 -17.88 1.51
N ALA A 83 10.58 -18.46 0.30
CA ALA A 83 11.75 -18.38 -0.58
C ALA A 83 12.05 -16.95 -1.07
N GLU A 84 11.09 -16.03 -0.95
CA GLU A 84 11.26 -14.62 -1.31
C GLU A 84 11.93 -13.78 -0.20
N LEU A 85 12.01 -14.32 1.02
CA LEU A 85 12.53 -13.64 2.20
C LEU A 85 14.06 -13.72 2.24
N VAL A 86 14.71 -12.79 1.56
CA VAL A 86 16.17 -12.63 1.53
C VAL A 86 16.59 -11.35 2.25
N GLU A 87 17.75 -11.39 2.91
CA GLU A 87 18.25 -10.25 3.69
C GLU A 87 18.61 -9.07 2.78
N THR A 88 17.76 -8.04 2.81
CA THR A 88 17.95 -6.78 2.09
C THR A 88 17.31 -5.63 2.88
N PRO A 89 17.63 -4.36 2.60
CA PRO A 89 17.09 -3.24 3.38
C PRO A 89 15.56 -3.09 3.37
N PHE A 90 14.89 -3.69 2.38
CA PHE A 90 13.44 -3.55 2.16
C PHE A 90 12.69 -4.88 2.21
N ILE A 91 13.31 -5.90 2.81
CA ILE A 91 12.65 -7.16 3.14
C ILE A 91 12.78 -7.37 4.64
N GLN A 92 11.66 -7.27 5.35
CA GLN A 92 11.60 -7.54 6.78
C GLN A 92 11.67 -9.03 7.05
N ASN A 93 12.27 -9.40 8.18
CA ASN A 93 12.18 -10.76 8.69
C ASN A 93 10.78 -11.05 9.26
N ILE A 94 10.52 -12.32 9.56
CA ILE A 94 9.20 -12.79 10.02
C ILE A 94 8.78 -12.12 11.33
N ASP A 95 9.69 -11.94 12.29
CA ASP A 95 9.37 -11.32 13.57
C ASP A 95 9.00 -9.84 13.39
N GLN A 96 9.75 -9.11 12.56
CA GLN A 96 9.42 -7.73 12.19
C GLN A 96 8.04 -7.63 11.51
N MET A 97 7.70 -8.56 10.62
CA MET A 97 6.38 -8.60 9.98
C MET A 97 5.26 -8.85 10.99
N ARG A 98 5.47 -9.77 11.94
CA ARG A 98 4.52 -10.09 13.01
C ARG A 98 4.33 -8.93 13.98
N ASP A 99 5.41 -8.29 14.43
CA ASP A 99 5.35 -7.11 15.28
C ASP A 99 4.65 -5.94 14.57
N GLY A 100 4.91 -5.79 13.28
CA GLY A 100 4.28 -4.78 12.43
C GLY A 100 2.78 -5.00 12.20
N ALA A 101 2.21 -6.16 12.55
CA ALA A 101 0.76 -6.38 12.50
C ALA A 101 -0.03 -5.39 13.39
N ALA A 102 0.63 -4.74 14.35
CA ALA A 102 0.08 -3.63 15.11
C ALA A 102 -0.38 -2.44 14.24
N ASN A 103 0.08 -2.32 12.99
CA ASN A 103 -0.35 -1.27 12.05
C ASN A 103 -1.72 -1.55 11.41
N MET A 104 -2.22 -2.79 11.43
CA MET A 104 -3.46 -3.20 10.74
C MET A 104 -4.69 -2.36 11.10
N PRO A 105 -4.98 -2.02 12.38
CA PRO A 105 -6.18 -1.26 12.71
C PRO A 105 -6.23 0.12 12.04
N ILE A 106 -5.08 0.81 11.96
CA ILE A 106 -4.98 2.10 11.28
C ILE A 106 -5.12 1.89 9.77
N LEU A 107 -4.42 0.90 9.21
CA LEU A 107 -4.48 0.56 7.80
C LEU A 107 -5.91 0.25 7.32
N HIS A 108 -6.67 -0.54 8.09
CA HIS A 108 -8.07 -0.87 7.81
C HIS A 108 -8.98 0.36 7.96
N THR A 109 -8.72 1.23 8.93
CA THR A 109 -9.46 2.51 9.05
C THR A 109 -9.26 3.39 7.81
N GLU A 110 -8.04 3.46 7.28
CA GLU A 110 -7.76 4.21 6.05
C GLU A 110 -8.35 3.52 4.80
N LEU A 111 -8.40 2.18 4.77
CA LEU A 111 -9.09 1.44 3.72
C LEU A 111 -10.59 1.77 3.70
N ASP A 112 -11.23 1.78 4.87
CA ASP A 112 -12.64 2.15 4.99
C ASP A 112 -12.91 3.57 4.49
N LYS A 113 -12.03 4.53 4.81
CA LYS A 113 -12.13 5.91 4.30
C LYS A 113 -11.97 5.97 2.78
N LEU A 114 -11.00 5.23 2.24
CA LEU A 114 -10.76 5.13 0.80
C LEU A 114 -12.02 4.59 0.10
N LEU A 115 -12.57 3.47 0.59
CA LEU A 115 -13.77 2.85 0.03
C LEU A 115 -14.99 3.77 0.11
N ARG A 116 -15.19 4.46 1.24
CA ARG A 116 -16.27 5.46 1.38
C ARG A 116 -16.12 6.62 0.42
N THR A 117 -14.89 7.06 0.17
CA THR A 117 -14.61 8.13 -0.79
C THR A 117 -14.95 7.69 -2.21
N LEU A 118 -14.47 6.51 -2.61
CA LEU A 118 -14.77 5.94 -3.92
C LEU A 118 -16.29 5.76 -4.13
N LEU A 119 -16.99 5.16 -3.17
CA LEU A 119 -18.43 4.91 -3.28
C LEU A 119 -19.26 6.20 -3.16
N GLY A 120 -18.85 7.13 -2.29
CA GLY A 120 -19.52 8.41 -2.09
C GLY A 120 -19.36 9.38 -3.27
N SER A 121 -18.26 9.25 -4.03
CA SER A 121 -18.06 10.03 -5.27
C SER A 121 -19.08 9.68 -6.37
N GLN A 122 -19.65 8.47 -6.35
CA GLN A 122 -20.61 8.01 -7.36
C GLN A 122 -22.03 8.60 -7.20
N PHE A 123 -22.31 9.30 -6.10
CA PHE A 123 -23.64 9.84 -5.78
C PHE A 123 -23.72 11.37 -5.79
N LYS A 124 -22.66 12.07 -6.21
CA LYS A 124 -22.72 13.50 -6.47
C LYS A 124 -23.07 13.73 -7.94
N SER A 125 -24.36 13.63 -8.26
CA SER A 125 -24.98 14.11 -9.52
C SER A 125 -25.43 15.55 -9.36
#